data_AF-A0A2C9M673-F1
#
_entry.id   AF-A0A2C9M673-F1
#
_cell.length_a   1.000
_cell.length_b   1.000
_cell.length_c   1.000
_cell.angle_alpha   90.00
_cell.angle_beta   90.00
_cell.angle_gamma   90.00
#
_symmetry.space_group_name_H-M   'P 1'
#
loop_
_entity.id
_entity.type
_entity.pdbx_description
1 polymer ?
#
loop_
_entity_poly.entity_id
_entity_poly.type
_entity_poly.pdbx_seq_one_letter_code
_entity_poly.pdbx_strand_id
1 'polypeptide(L)'
;MFPCSYDVTAVKDAIYKYYDIRDRSGLLDHLYTNFNKAKFSGLCKELARVGLEKKDPLCCEIFEEAGKILARHLYGISNKIEKDLKEREGGLPIVCVGSVFKSWDLLKPGFLKEMKSVLAETNIHEVTLLRLNSEASIGAAALGAHASGKALPLDYANNATVFFHSVFTNP
;
A
#
# COMPACT_ATOMS: atom_id res chain seq x y z
N MET A 1 28.25 -2.70 0.93
CA MET A 1 26.96 -3.21 0.45
C MET A 1 26.85 -4.64 0.96
N PHE A 2 25.91 -4.93 1.87
CA PHE A 2 25.72 -6.30 2.34
C PHE A 2 25.11 -7.14 1.21
N PRO A 3 25.57 -8.39 0.99
CA PRO A 3 24.96 -9.25 -0.01
C PRO A 3 23.51 -9.54 0.36
N CYS A 4 22.62 -9.59 -0.64
CA CYS A 4 21.24 -10.02 -0.43
C CYS A 4 21.24 -11.47 0.09
N SER A 5 20.50 -11.75 1.16
CA SER A 5 20.40 -13.09 1.75
C SER A 5 19.50 -14.05 0.95
N TYR A 6 18.84 -13.56 -0.09
CA TYR A 6 17.90 -14.32 -0.93
C TYR A 6 18.43 -14.52 -2.34
N ASP A 7 17.99 -15.60 -2.98
CA ASP A 7 18.21 -15.80 -4.41
C ASP A 7 17.51 -14.70 -5.21
N VAL A 8 18.22 -14.14 -6.18
CA VAL A 8 17.75 -13.03 -7.03
C VAL A 8 17.19 -13.51 -8.37
N THR A 9 17.29 -14.81 -8.66
CA THR A 9 16.98 -15.38 -9.99
C THR A 9 15.55 -15.06 -10.42
N ALA A 10 14.56 -15.29 -9.56
CA ALA A 10 13.15 -15.04 -9.90
C ALA A 10 12.85 -13.57 -10.21
N VAL A 11 13.43 -12.64 -9.43
CA VAL A 11 13.30 -11.20 -9.65
C VAL A 11 14.00 -10.77 -10.94
N LYS A 12 15.22 -11.26 -11.16
CA LYS A 12 16.00 -10.99 -12.38
C LYS A 12 15.24 -11.46 -13.63
N ASP A 13 14.69 -12.66 -13.61
CA ASP A 13 13.93 -13.22 -14.73
C ASP A 13 12.64 -12.43 -14.98
N ALA A 14 11.95 -12.02 -13.91
CA ALA A 14 10.76 -11.17 -14.01
C ALA A 14 11.08 -9.82 -14.66
N ILE A 15 12.19 -9.18 -14.24
CA ILE A 15 12.68 -7.91 -14.83
C ILE A 15 12.98 -8.11 -16.31
N TYR A 16 13.77 -9.13 -16.65
CA TYR A 16 14.23 -9.35 -18.02
C TYR A 16 13.06 -9.64 -18.96
N LYS A 17 12.14 -10.49 -18.51
CA LYS A 17 10.92 -10.80 -19.26
C LYS A 17 10.00 -9.58 -19.42
N TYR A 18 9.84 -8.76 -18.37
CA TYR A 18 8.90 -7.65 -18.39
C TYR A 18 9.34 -6.49 -19.31
N TYR A 19 10.64 -6.21 -19.33
CA TYR A 19 11.23 -5.16 -20.18
C TYR A 19 11.72 -5.69 -21.53
N ASP A 20 11.66 -7.00 -21.76
CA ASP A 20 12.17 -7.66 -22.97
C ASP A 20 13.66 -7.38 -23.21
N ILE A 21 14.47 -7.66 -22.19
CA ILE A 21 15.93 -7.43 -22.20
C ILE A 21 16.68 -8.72 -21.87
N ARG A 22 17.93 -8.82 -22.35
CA ARG A 22 18.78 -10.01 -22.17
C ARG A 22 19.76 -9.89 -21.00
N ASP A 23 20.15 -8.67 -20.67
CA ASP A 23 21.10 -8.36 -19.62
C ASP A 23 20.79 -7.00 -18.97
N ARG A 24 21.52 -6.68 -17.90
CA ARG A 24 21.30 -5.46 -17.10
C ARG A 24 21.47 -4.17 -17.89
N SER A 25 22.33 -4.15 -18.92
CA SER A 25 22.58 -2.96 -19.74
C SER A 25 21.33 -2.55 -20.51
N GLY A 26 20.45 -3.52 -20.84
CA GLY A 26 19.15 -3.25 -21.45
C GLY A 26 18.22 -2.39 -20.58
N LEU A 27 18.41 -2.37 -19.25
CA LEU A 27 17.63 -1.48 -18.39
C LEU A 27 17.95 0.00 -18.60
N LEU A 28 19.14 0.34 -19.11
CA LEU A 28 19.57 1.73 -19.28
C LEU A 28 18.63 2.48 -20.23
N ASP A 29 18.16 1.83 -21.29
CA ASP A 29 17.20 2.44 -22.22
C ASP A 29 15.88 2.80 -21.51
N HIS A 30 15.34 1.88 -20.70
CA HIS A 30 14.10 2.09 -19.93
C HIS A 30 14.25 3.05 -18.74
N LEU A 31 15.48 3.37 -18.33
CA LEU A 31 15.76 4.28 -17.22
C LEU A 31 16.11 5.69 -17.69
N TYR A 32 16.77 5.84 -18.84
CA TYR A 32 17.36 7.11 -19.27
C TYR A 32 16.80 7.63 -20.59
N THR A 33 16.69 6.80 -21.62
CA THR A 33 16.29 7.25 -22.97
C THR A 33 14.79 7.25 -23.15
N ASN A 34 14.16 6.11 -22.85
CA ASN A 34 12.75 5.81 -23.10
C ASN A 34 12.00 5.56 -21.79
N PHE A 35 12.31 6.35 -20.74
CA PHE A 35 11.67 6.20 -19.44
C PHE A 35 10.16 6.43 -19.55
N ASN A 36 9.40 5.40 -19.19
CA ASN A 36 7.95 5.47 -19.06
C ASN A 36 7.56 5.04 -17.65
N LYS A 37 7.12 6.00 -16.82
CA LYS A 37 6.78 5.75 -15.40
C LYS A 37 5.72 4.65 -15.24
N ALA A 38 4.70 4.64 -16.09
CA ALA A 38 3.61 3.66 -15.99
C ALA A 38 4.13 2.24 -16.29
N LYS A 39 4.89 2.07 -17.37
CA LYS A 39 5.59 0.81 -17.69
C LYS A 39 6.53 0.43 -16.56
N PHE A 40 7.36 1.36 -16.08
CA PHE A 40 8.36 1.05 -15.05
C PHE A 40 7.72 0.55 -13.75
N SER A 41 6.69 1.25 -13.29
CA SER A 41 5.91 0.85 -12.10
C SER A 41 5.11 -0.43 -12.30
N GLY A 42 4.77 -0.77 -13.56
CA GLY A 42 4.04 -1.99 -13.90
C GLY A 42 4.80 -3.28 -13.60
N LEU A 43 6.14 -3.24 -13.48
CA LEU A 43 6.94 -4.37 -12.98
C LEU A 43 6.47 -4.85 -11.60
N CYS A 44 5.95 -3.95 -10.76
CA CYS A 44 5.42 -4.29 -9.44
C CYS A 44 4.35 -5.39 -9.50
N LYS A 45 3.53 -5.42 -10.56
CA LYS A 45 2.54 -6.47 -10.77
C LYS A 45 3.17 -7.84 -10.99
N GLU A 46 4.28 -7.90 -11.73
CA GLU A 46 4.99 -9.16 -11.96
C GLU A 46 5.67 -9.66 -10.67
N LEU A 47 6.29 -8.76 -9.90
CA LEU A 47 6.90 -9.12 -8.62
C LEU A 47 5.85 -9.58 -7.60
N ALA A 48 4.69 -8.90 -7.54
CA ALA A 48 3.55 -9.33 -6.73
C ALA A 48 3.11 -10.74 -7.12
N ARG A 49 3.02 -11.03 -8.43
CA ARG A 49 2.62 -12.35 -8.91
C ARG A 49 3.61 -13.44 -8.48
N VAL A 50 4.91 -13.20 -8.62
CA VAL A 50 5.94 -14.14 -8.17
C VAL A 50 5.86 -14.35 -6.65
N GLY A 51 5.75 -13.28 -5.85
CA GLY A 51 5.59 -13.39 -4.39
C GLY A 51 4.31 -14.13 -3.98
N LEU A 52 3.18 -13.89 -4.66
CA LEU A 52 1.91 -14.53 -4.34
C LEU A 52 1.87 -16.01 -4.75
N GLU A 53 2.24 -16.32 -5.99
CA GLU A 53 2.12 -17.66 -6.58
C GLU A 53 3.25 -18.59 -6.17
N LYS A 54 4.50 -18.11 -6.22
CA LYS A 54 5.69 -18.94 -5.98
C LYS A 54 6.25 -18.81 -4.56
N LYS A 55 5.74 -17.86 -3.78
CA LYS A 55 6.27 -17.54 -2.45
C LYS A 55 7.78 -17.25 -2.47
N ASP A 56 8.23 -16.60 -3.54
CA ASP A 56 9.63 -16.22 -3.69
C ASP A 56 10.08 -15.32 -2.52
N PRO A 57 11.11 -15.71 -1.73
CA PRO A 57 11.49 -14.99 -0.52
C PRO A 57 11.86 -13.53 -0.75
N LEU A 58 12.56 -13.22 -1.85
CA LEU A 58 12.98 -11.85 -2.15
C LEU A 58 11.76 -10.98 -2.52
N CYS A 59 10.83 -11.49 -3.33
CA CYS A 59 9.59 -10.78 -3.61
C CYS A 59 8.77 -10.55 -2.33
N CYS A 60 8.67 -11.55 -1.46
CA CYS A 60 7.98 -11.41 -0.17
C CYS A 60 8.64 -10.31 0.69
N GLU A 61 9.97 -10.30 0.81
CA GLU A 61 10.70 -9.28 1.58
C GLU A 61 10.48 -7.87 1.02
N ILE A 62 10.52 -7.69 -0.31
CA ILE A 62 10.27 -6.39 -0.95
C ILE A 62 8.88 -5.84 -0.58
N PHE A 63 7.85 -6.70 -0.58
CA PHE A 63 6.50 -6.29 -0.20
C PHE A 63 6.34 -6.15 1.31
N GLU A 64 7.04 -6.93 2.13
CA GLU A 64 7.08 -6.73 3.58
C GLU A 64 7.66 -5.34 3.91
N GLU A 65 8.79 -4.98 3.30
CA GLU A 65 9.37 -3.64 3.45
C GLU A 65 8.43 -2.54 2.97
N ALA A 66 7.73 -2.74 1.84
CA ALA A 66 6.70 -1.81 1.40
C ALA A 66 5.56 -1.67 2.42
N GLY A 67 5.14 -2.77 3.06
CA GLY A 67 4.17 -2.77 4.15
C GLY A 67 4.63 -1.95 5.36
N LYS A 68 5.90 -2.10 5.77
CA LYS A 68 6.50 -1.28 6.84
C LYS A 68 6.48 0.20 6.47
N ILE A 69 6.88 0.54 5.24
CA ILE A 69 6.84 1.93 4.75
C ILE A 69 5.42 2.48 4.81
N LEU A 70 4.40 1.72 4.40
CA LEU A 70 2.99 2.16 4.49
C LEU A 70 2.56 2.45 5.93
N ALA A 71 2.93 1.60 6.89
CA ALA A 71 2.66 1.83 8.31
C ALA A 71 3.39 3.09 8.86
N ARG A 72 4.64 3.33 8.45
CA ARG A 72 5.40 4.54 8.84
C ARG A 72 4.73 5.85 8.40
N HIS A 73 3.93 5.83 7.34
CA HIS A 73 3.17 7.02 6.96
C HIS A 73 2.13 7.38 8.04
N LEU A 74 1.53 6.39 8.71
CA LEU A 74 0.61 6.62 9.83
C LEU A 74 1.36 7.19 11.03
N TYR A 75 2.56 6.68 11.32
CA TYR A 75 3.44 7.26 12.33
C TYR A 75 3.69 8.75 12.07
N GLY A 76 4.05 9.09 10.83
CA GLY A 76 4.38 10.47 10.43
C GLY A 76 3.25 11.48 10.62
N ILE A 77 1.99 11.03 10.58
CA ILE A 77 0.81 11.88 10.79
C ILE A 77 0.14 11.67 12.15
N SER A 78 0.66 10.76 12.99
CA SER A 78 0.00 10.31 14.21
C SER A 78 -0.37 11.45 15.17
N ASN A 79 0.51 12.45 15.32
CA ASN A 79 0.29 13.62 16.17
C ASN A 79 -0.69 14.65 15.58
N LYS A 80 -1.17 14.45 14.34
CA LYS A 80 -2.14 15.31 13.67
C LYS A 80 -3.51 14.66 13.52
N ILE A 81 -3.63 13.39 13.91
CA ILE A 81 -4.91 12.67 13.91
C ILE A 81 -5.65 13.00 15.20
N GLU A 82 -6.87 13.49 15.07
CA GLU A 82 -7.78 13.77 16.18
C GLU A 82 -8.02 12.52 17.04
N LYS A 83 -8.11 12.73 18.36
CA LYS A 83 -8.24 11.66 19.35
C LYS A 83 -9.48 10.79 19.08
N ASP A 84 -10.60 11.42 18.74
CA ASP A 84 -11.87 10.75 18.44
C ASP A 84 -11.77 9.79 17.25
N LEU A 85 -10.87 10.06 16.29
CA LEU A 85 -10.63 9.13 15.17
C LEU A 85 -9.81 7.91 15.58
N LYS A 86 -8.95 8.02 16.60
CA LYS A 86 -8.14 6.90 17.11
C LYS A 86 -8.93 6.00 18.05
N GLU A 87 -9.85 6.58 18.82
CA GLU A 87 -10.54 5.91 19.94
C GLU A 87 -11.98 5.49 19.62
N ARG A 88 -12.48 5.80 18.42
CA ARG A 88 -13.79 5.30 17.96
C ARG A 88 -13.82 3.78 17.88
N GLU A 89 -15.03 3.23 17.92
CA GLU A 89 -15.27 1.82 17.65
C GLU A 89 -14.71 1.41 16.27
N GLY A 90 -13.94 0.32 16.25
CA GLY A 90 -13.21 -0.15 15.06
C GLY A 90 -11.86 0.56 14.84
N GLY A 91 -11.47 1.46 15.74
CA GLY A 91 -10.22 2.21 15.68
C GLY A 91 -10.12 3.16 14.49
N LEU A 92 -8.89 3.52 14.14
CA LEU A 92 -8.59 4.46 13.07
C LEU A 92 -9.01 3.91 11.69
N PRO A 93 -10.02 4.52 11.01
CA PRO A 93 -10.40 4.11 9.67
C PRO A 93 -9.38 4.67 8.66
N ILE A 94 -8.88 3.80 7.79
CA ILE A 94 -7.85 4.15 6.80
C ILE A 94 -8.37 3.73 5.42
N VAL A 95 -8.57 4.71 4.55
CA VAL A 95 -8.99 4.44 3.17
C VAL A 95 -7.78 4.07 2.31
N CYS A 96 -7.72 2.81 1.87
CA CYS A 96 -6.64 2.28 1.06
C CYS A 96 -6.95 2.44 -0.44
N VAL A 97 -6.32 3.43 -1.07
CA VAL A 97 -6.46 3.70 -2.52
C VAL A 97 -5.19 3.30 -3.26
N GLY A 98 -5.35 2.61 -4.40
CA GLY A 98 -4.26 2.25 -5.30
C GLY A 98 -4.12 0.74 -5.51
N SER A 99 -3.57 0.34 -6.66
CA SER A 99 -3.49 -1.06 -7.07
C SER A 99 -2.56 -1.92 -6.20
N VAL A 100 -1.64 -1.31 -5.45
CA VAL A 100 -0.70 -2.04 -4.57
C VAL A 100 -1.43 -2.84 -3.48
N PHE A 101 -2.57 -2.35 -2.99
CA PHE A 101 -3.40 -3.03 -1.99
C PHE A 101 -4.11 -4.28 -2.52
N LYS A 102 -4.05 -4.56 -3.83
CA LYS A 102 -4.45 -5.87 -4.38
C LYS A 102 -3.53 -7.00 -3.91
N SER A 103 -2.32 -6.67 -3.47
CA SER A 103 -1.33 -7.59 -2.92
C SER A 103 -1.22 -7.45 -1.40
N TRP A 104 -2.34 -7.15 -0.72
CA TRP A 104 -2.37 -6.93 0.73
C TRP A 104 -1.74 -8.07 1.52
N ASP A 105 -1.93 -9.33 1.11
CA ASP A 105 -1.35 -10.49 1.80
C ASP A 105 0.19 -10.45 1.87
N LEU A 106 0.85 -9.81 0.88
CA LEU A 106 2.30 -9.61 0.91
C LEU A 106 2.71 -8.39 1.76
N LEU A 107 1.86 -7.35 1.83
CA LEU A 107 2.12 -6.12 2.59
C LEU A 107 1.86 -6.29 4.09
N LYS A 108 0.86 -7.12 4.43
CA LYS A 108 0.30 -7.29 5.77
C LYS A 108 1.37 -7.61 6.84
N PRO A 109 2.32 -8.54 6.63
CA PRO A 109 3.30 -8.87 7.68
C PRO A 109 4.12 -7.65 8.11
N GLY A 110 4.61 -6.88 7.14
CA GLY A 110 5.42 -5.70 7.39
C GLY A 110 4.64 -4.55 7.99
N PHE A 111 3.41 -4.34 7.50
CA PHE A 111 2.50 -3.34 8.06
C PHE A 111 2.22 -3.62 9.54
N LEU A 112 1.84 -4.85 9.89
CA LEU A 112 1.53 -5.21 11.28
C LEU A 112 2.75 -5.14 12.19
N LYS A 113 3.92 -5.58 11.70
CA LYS A 113 5.18 -5.51 12.44
C LYS A 113 5.54 -4.07 12.79
N GLU A 114 5.45 -3.16 11.82
CA GLU A 114 5.77 -1.76 12.04
C GLU A 114 4.74 -1.04 12.92
N MET A 115 3.44 -1.31 12.73
CA MET A 115 2.40 -0.73 13.60
C MET A 115 2.60 -1.09 15.07
N LYS A 116 3.02 -2.34 15.35
CA LYS A 116 3.38 -2.75 16.72
C LYS A 116 4.63 -2.04 17.24
N SER A 117 5.66 -1.85 16.40
CA SER A 117 6.90 -1.22 16.84
C SER A 117 6.74 0.27 17.16
N VAL A 118 5.72 0.93 16.61
CA VAL A 118 5.44 2.36 16.84
C VAL A 118 4.19 2.61 17.71
N LEU A 119 3.67 1.57 18.36
CA LEU A 119 2.41 1.64 19.10
C LEU A 119 2.48 2.64 20.25
N ALA A 120 3.57 2.58 21.03
CA ALA A 120 3.79 3.43 22.20
C ALA A 120 3.84 4.93 21.85
N GLU A 121 4.39 5.26 20.68
CA GLU A 121 4.56 6.63 20.22
C GLU A 121 3.31 7.18 19.50
N THR A 122 2.55 6.33 18.82
CA THR A 122 1.41 6.78 17.99
C THR A 122 0.08 6.77 18.72
N ASN A 123 -0.04 5.91 19.75
CA ASN A 123 -1.30 5.60 20.43
C ASN A 123 -2.40 5.10 19.45
N ILE A 124 -2.02 4.46 18.34
CA ILE A 124 -2.94 3.87 17.36
C ILE A 124 -3.09 2.38 17.71
N HIS A 125 -4.03 2.08 18.61
CA HIS A 125 -4.27 0.72 19.13
C HIS A 125 -5.13 -0.15 18.23
N GLU A 126 -5.88 0.45 17.32
CA GLU A 126 -6.82 -0.28 16.47
C GLU A 126 -6.93 0.42 15.12
N VAL A 127 -7.00 -0.37 14.05
CA VAL A 127 -7.16 0.13 12.69
C VAL A 127 -8.20 -0.67 11.91
N THR A 128 -8.94 0.03 11.07
CA THR A 128 -9.86 -0.54 10.08
C THR A 128 -9.46 -0.06 8.69
N LEU A 129 -9.02 -0.97 7.83
CA LEU A 129 -8.67 -0.65 6.44
C LEU A 129 -9.89 -0.80 5.54
N LEU A 130 -10.16 0.29 4.80
CA LEU A 130 -11.31 0.44 3.94
C LEU A 130 -10.89 0.42 2.47
N ARG A 131 -11.71 -0.23 1.65
CA ARG A 131 -11.63 -0.18 0.19
C ARG A 131 -12.84 0.57 -0.33
N LEU A 132 -12.63 1.48 -1.28
CA LEU A 132 -13.74 2.17 -1.95
C LEU A 132 -14.47 1.21 -2.89
N ASN A 133 -15.79 1.20 -2.81
CA ASN A 133 -16.68 0.53 -3.77
C ASN A 133 -17.10 1.50 -4.89
N SER A 134 -16.88 2.78 -4.67
CA SER A 134 -17.26 3.90 -5.52
C SER A 134 -16.03 4.58 -6.10
N GLU A 135 -16.19 5.25 -7.24
CA GLU A 135 -15.12 6.06 -7.80
C GLU A 135 -14.86 7.33 -6.97
N ALA A 136 -13.60 7.77 -6.91
CA ALA A 136 -13.23 9.03 -6.27
C ALA A 136 -13.89 10.26 -6.93
N SER A 137 -14.35 10.13 -8.18
CA SER A 137 -15.11 11.13 -8.92
C SER A 137 -16.39 11.56 -8.19
N ILE A 138 -17.04 10.65 -7.44
CA ILE A 138 -18.21 10.96 -6.61
C ILE A 138 -17.84 11.93 -5.48
N GLY A 139 -16.69 11.70 -4.82
CA GLY A 139 -16.16 12.61 -3.80
C GLY A 139 -15.84 13.99 -4.39
N ALA A 140 -15.26 14.04 -5.58
CA ALA A 140 -14.99 15.30 -6.28
C ALA A 140 -16.28 16.06 -6.62
N ALA A 141 -17.31 15.37 -7.12
CA ALA A 141 -18.62 15.97 -7.39
C ALA A 141 -19.27 16.53 -6.11
N ALA A 142 -19.18 15.81 -5.00
CA ALA A 142 -19.69 16.27 -3.71
C ALA A 142 -18.96 17.52 -3.20
N LEU A 143 -17.63 17.56 -3.31
CA LEU A 143 -16.84 18.75 -2.98
C LEU A 143 -17.21 19.95 -3.87
N GLY A 144 -17.45 19.72 -5.17
CA GLY A 144 -17.90 20.76 -6.09
C GLY A 144 -19.30 21.29 -5.76
N ALA A 145 -20.24 20.40 -5.42
CA ALA A 145 -21.57 20.80 -4.96
C ALA A 145 -21.47 21.66 -3.69
N HIS A 146 -20.66 21.22 -2.71
CA HIS A 146 -20.45 21.94 -1.46
C HIS A 146 -19.89 23.35 -1.68
N ALA A 147 -18.91 23.49 -2.58
CA ALA A 147 -18.35 24.79 -2.96
C ALA A 147 -19.39 25.73 -3.60
N SER A 148 -20.44 25.19 -4.23
CA SER A 148 -21.57 25.95 -4.78
C SER A 148 -22.71 26.22 -3.79
N GLY A 149 -22.52 25.90 -2.50
CA GLY A 149 -23.56 26.00 -1.48
C GLY A 149 -24.66 24.94 -1.60
N LYS A 150 -24.43 23.89 -2.38
CA LYS A 150 -25.35 22.76 -2.55
C LYS A 150 -24.83 21.52 -1.83
N ALA A 151 -25.74 20.63 -1.43
CA ALA A 151 -25.38 19.33 -0.88
C ALA A 151 -25.69 18.25 -1.91
N LEU A 152 -24.69 17.39 -2.21
CA LEU A 152 -24.92 16.16 -2.95
C LEU A 152 -25.22 15.05 -1.94
N PRO A 153 -26.36 14.35 -2.02
CA PRO A 153 -26.63 13.22 -1.14
C PRO A 153 -25.61 12.10 -1.40
N LEU A 154 -24.88 11.71 -0.35
CA LEU A 154 -23.88 10.66 -0.41
C LEU A 154 -24.27 9.50 0.50
N ASP A 155 -24.17 8.29 -0.04
CA ASP A 155 -24.33 7.06 0.71
C ASP A 155 -22.97 6.54 1.19
N TYR A 156 -22.50 7.09 2.31
CA TYR A 156 -21.20 6.71 2.88
C TYR A 156 -21.12 5.23 3.27
N ALA A 157 -22.25 4.61 3.63
CA ALA A 157 -22.29 3.21 4.05
C ALA A 157 -21.97 2.27 2.88
N ASN A 158 -22.46 2.59 1.68
CA ASN A 158 -22.20 1.78 0.49
C ASN A 158 -20.93 2.18 -0.28
N ASN A 159 -20.37 3.36 -0.02
CA ASN A 159 -19.18 3.87 -0.72
C ASN A 159 -17.87 3.15 -0.36
N ALA A 160 -17.82 2.42 0.76
CA ALA A 160 -16.62 1.70 1.18
C ALA A 160 -16.95 0.39 1.90
N THR A 161 -16.03 -0.57 1.83
CA THR A 161 -16.08 -1.84 2.57
C THR A 161 -14.83 -2.04 3.40
N VAL A 162 -15.00 -2.66 4.57
CA VAL A 162 -13.87 -3.12 5.40
C VAL A 162 -13.28 -4.35 4.75
N PHE A 163 -11.96 -4.35 4.49
CA PHE A 163 -11.26 -5.56 4.02
C PHE A 163 -10.22 -6.07 5.02
N PHE A 164 -9.88 -5.29 6.04
CA PHE A 164 -8.98 -5.69 7.11
C PHE A 164 -9.25 -4.91 8.39
N HIS A 165 -9.12 -5.58 9.52
CA HIS A 165 -9.24 -5.02 10.86
C HIS A 165 -8.15 -5.63 11.75
N SER A 166 -7.57 -4.84 12.66
CA SER A 166 -6.60 -5.33 13.63
C SER A 166 -6.57 -4.45 14.87
N VAL A 167 -6.41 -5.11 16.02
CA VAL A 167 -6.07 -4.50 17.30
C VAL A 167 -4.61 -4.80 17.60
N PHE A 168 -3.90 -3.81 18.13
CA PHE A 168 -2.51 -3.88 18.56
C PHE A 168 -2.46 -3.72 20.07
N THR A 169 -1.94 -4.73 20.75
CA THR A 169 -1.70 -4.67 22.19
C THR A 169 -0.20 -4.55 22.42
N ASN A 170 0.19 -3.80 23.46
CA ASN A 170 1.54 -3.93 23.99
C ASN A 170 1.74 -5.38 24.45
N PRO A 171 2.94 -5.96 24.22
CA PRO A 171 3.29 -7.27 24.77
C PRO A 171 3.28 -7.27 26.31
#